data_AF-A0A956I5Q6-F1
#
_entry.id   AF-A0A956I5Q6-F1
#
_cell.length_a   1.000
_cell.length_b   1.000
_cell.length_c   1.000
_cell.angle_alpha   90.00
_cell.angle_beta   90.00
_cell.angle_gamma   90.00
#
_symmetry.space_group_name_H-M   'P 1'
#
loop_
_entity.id
_entity.type
_entity.pdbx_description
1 polymer ?
#
loop_
_entity_poly.entity_id
_entity_poly.type
_entity_poly.pdbx_seq_one_letter_code
_entity_poly.pdbx_strand_id
1 'polypeptide(L)'
;MGARVLVALTSRVPLSPQRVASPAFQRIHATLELKNLRPESADAYLALHQIPRDEREAIIHLTAGHPLALNLVVSQYAMTPSYHLEADPRRGLLAALVETLAGGDPVLEGALDTLAVPRSTDLTTLERVLGVEAAAGAFRWLAGLPFVEASERGLVPHAELRDLLHAALLRERPERLDQITERVIEVALERLGEGDVALQRERFLEACYACRHTPVLRDSFGDVDLEGTSLDAAREADVRACAAMAERHLGAQQGEWARRWGAHPEAVHYVIRDAHPDVAAFTIVLPLRTIDDDALLADPLGPGLLDALRAHGVRRDDVHWFRFWLSRDGSQPSRSMLSLMPSGAAISFGHADLGRFFALTSAEPDSWEPVLPLFPMWRGPNVELEAVGYAHFFGDLQRHEGQDGTRVRVGDAYGAVLERILRPQRHEPPMSAERFEQALREALKDLHRSSAHDDSPLLALLPDASGPRGLATLLIARIDEMLANPRYRESGEVLRLTYVEPEVKQLAVAEQLQIPFGTYRYRLRKAHRQLGEVLLARVPHPKRPLAPLDGG
;
A
#
# COMPACT_ATOMS: atom_id res chain seq x y z
N MET A 1 -33.76 -42.58 -31.40
CA MET A 1 -32.32 -42.68 -31.08
C MET A 1 -31.77 -41.27 -30.94
N GLY A 2 -31.45 -40.82 -29.73
CA GLY A 2 -30.82 -39.51 -29.53
C GLY A 2 -29.34 -39.58 -29.88
N ALA A 3 -28.85 -38.68 -30.73
CA ALA A 3 -27.44 -38.62 -31.11
C ALA A 3 -26.56 -38.38 -29.87
N ARG A 4 -25.51 -39.19 -29.69
CA ARG A 4 -24.45 -38.93 -28.70
C ARG A 4 -23.49 -37.92 -29.31
N VAL A 5 -23.52 -36.68 -28.82
CA VAL A 5 -22.64 -35.60 -29.28
C VAL A 5 -21.50 -35.44 -28.27
N LEU A 6 -20.26 -35.44 -28.77
CA LEU A 6 -19.10 -35.01 -28.00
C LEU A 6 -18.92 -33.50 -28.20
N VAL A 7 -18.91 -32.73 -27.12
CA VAL A 7 -18.75 -31.27 -27.17
C VAL A 7 -17.39 -30.91 -26.58
N ALA A 8 -16.55 -30.24 -27.36
CA ALA A 8 -15.33 -29.61 -26.87
C ALA A 8 -15.65 -28.16 -26.51
N LEU A 9 -15.40 -27.78 -25.25
CA LEU A 9 -15.58 -26.43 -24.75
C LEU A 9 -14.21 -25.92 -24.32
N THR A 10 -13.88 -24.70 -24.71
CA THR A 10 -12.71 -23.98 -24.21
C THR A 10 -13.19 -22.93 -23.22
N SER A 11 -12.52 -22.85 -22.07
CA SER A 11 -12.83 -21.89 -21.02
C SER A 11 -11.52 -21.51 -20.33
N ARG A 12 -11.41 -20.24 -19.96
CA ARG A 12 -10.30 -19.70 -19.14
C ARG A 12 -10.60 -19.81 -17.65
N VAL A 13 -11.88 -19.97 -17.29
CA VAL A 13 -12.33 -20.23 -15.92
C VAL A 13 -12.46 -21.75 -15.70
N PRO A 14 -11.84 -22.32 -14.67
CA PRO A 14 -11.99 -23.74 -14.35
C PRO A 14 -13.44 -24.05 -13.96
N LEU A 15 -13.86 -25.30 -14.16
CA LEU A 15 -15.16 -25.76 -13.69
C LEU A 15 -15.24 -25.63 -12.17
N SER A 16 -16.38 -25.16 -11.65
CA SER A 16 -16.55 -24.96 -10.21
C SER A 16 -16.35 -26.27 -9.42
N PRO A 17 -15.76 -26.22 -8.21
CA PRO A 17 -15.48 -27.43 -7.42
C PRO A 17 -16.73 -28.28 -7.17
N GLN A 18 -17.89 -27.64 -7.00
CA GLN A 18 -19.19 -28.29 -6.82
C GLN A 18 -19.62 -29.11 -8.05
N ARG A 19 -19.31 -28.64 -9.27
CA ARG A 19 -19.59 -29.37 -10.52
C ARG A 19 -18.59 -30.50 -10.73
N VAL A 20 -17.31 -30.27 -10.42
CA VAL A 20 -16.25 -31.28 -10.51
C VAL A 20 -16.47 -32.43 -9.51
N ALA A 21 -17.03 -32.14 -8.33
CA ALA A 21 -17.34 -33.14 -7.31
C ALA A 21 -18.62 -33.97 -7.60
N SER A 22 -19.42 -33.58 -8.60
CA SER A 22 -20.66 -34.28 -8.95
C SER A 22 -20.36 -35.62 -9.64
N PRO A 23 -20.81 -36.78 -9.10
CA PRO A 23 -20.58 -38.10 -9.69
C PRO A 23 -21.18 -38.26 -11.09
N ALA A 24 -22.27 -37.55 -11.38
CA ALA A 24 -22.90 -37.55 -12.70
C ALA A 24 -22.04 -36.78 -13.73
N PHE A 25 -21.40 -35.69 -13.30
CA PHE A 25 -20.59 -34.85 -14.16
C PHE A 25 -19.23 -35.50 -14.47
N GLN A 26 -18.58 -36.13 -13.48
CA GLN A 26 -17.30 -36.85 -13.67
C GLN A 26 -17.34 -37.95 -14.74
N ARG A 27 -18.52 -38.52 -15.02
CA ARG A 27 -18.69 -39.55 -16.06
C ARG A 27 -18.80 -39.00 -17.48
N ILE A 28 -19.01 -37.69 -17.64
CA ILE A 28 -19.34 -37.07 -18.93
C ILE A 28 -18.43 -35.89 -19.30
N HIS A 29 -17.42 -35.55 -18.49
CA HIS A 29 -16.47 -34.49 -18.79
C HIS A 29 -15.02 -34.95 -18.60
N ALA A 30 -14.13 -34.36 -19.38
CA ALA A 30 -12.69 -34.43 -19.19
C ALA A 30 -12.12 -33.02 -19.34
N THR A 31 -11.27 -32.60 -18.40
CA THR A 31 -10.62 -31.30 -18.44
C THR A 31 -9.18 -31.49 -18.92
N LEU A 32 -8.81 -30.77 -19.97
CA LEU A 32 -7.42 -30.67 -20.42
C LEU A 32 -6.91 -29.27 -20.11
N GLU A 33 -5.96 -29.18 -19.20
CA GLU A 33 -5.27 -27.92 -18.90
C GLU A 33 -4.31 -27.61 -20.05
N LEU A 34 -4.48 -26.45 -20.69
CA LEU A 34 -3.58 -25.96 -21.71
C LEU A 34 -2.48 -25.14 -21.03
N LYS A 35 -1.28 -25.71 -20.98
CA LYS A 35 -0.08 -25.02 -20.48
C LYS A 35 0.60 -24.24 -21.60
N ASN A 36 1.54 -23.37 -21.22
CA ASN A 36 2.45 -22.73 -22.18
C ASN A 36 3.14 -23.77 -23.08
N LEU A 37 3.48 -23.35 -24.29
CA LEU A 37 4.18 -24.21 -25.24
C LEU A 37 5.51 -24.64 -24.63
N ARG A 38 5.78 -25.96 -24.70
CA ARG A 38 7.08 -26.48 -24.34
C ARG A 38 8.15 -25.87 -25.27
N PRO A 39 9.40 -25.73 -24.82
CA PRO A 39 10.48 -25.12 -25.60
C PRO A 39 10.58 -25.68 -27.03
N GLU A 40 10.37 -26.99 -27.22
CA GLU A 40 10.44 -27.63 -28.53
C GLU A 40 9.27 -27.22 -29.44
N SER A 41 8.08 -27.02 -28.86
CA SER A 41 6.89 -26.57 -29.60
C SER A 41 6.97 -25.08 -29.92
N ALA A 42 7.55 -24.29 -29.02
CA ALA A 42 7.83 -22.88 -29.25
C ALA A 42 8.91 -22.68 -30.33
N ASP A 43 10.01 -23.45 -30.31
CA ASP A 43 11.03 -23.42 -31.37
C ASP A 43 10.46 -23.82 -32.73
N ALA A 44 9.64 -24.88 -32.79
CA ALA A 44 8.96 -25.29 -34.01
C ALA A 44 8.01 -24.20 -34.54
N TYR A 45 7.29 -23.51 -33.65
CA TYR A 45 6.45 -22.37 -34.00
C TYR A 45 7.27 -21.20 -34.58
N LEU A 46 8.35 -20.80 -33.92
CA LEU A 46 9.25 -19.73 -34.40
C LEU A 46 9.93 -20.11 -35.73
N ALA A 47 10.28 -21.37 -35.90
CA ALA A 47 10.84 -21.90 -37.15
C ALA A 47 9.85 -21.78 -38.32
N LEU A 48 8.58 -22.10 -38.09
CA LEU A 48 7.51 -21.97 -39.08
C LEU A 48 7.37 -20.53 -39.59
N HIS A 49 7.59 -19.57 -38.69
CA HIS A 49 7.53 -18.14 -38.96
C HIS A 49 8.86 -17.52 -39.40
N GLN A 50 9.85 -18.34 -39.76
CA GLN A 50 11.14 -17.91 -40.31
C GLN A 50 11.96 -16.99 -39.41
N ILE A 51 11.77 -17.08 -38.10
CA ILE A 51 12.57 -16.32 -37.12
C ILE A 51 14.03 -16.83 -37.15
N PRO A 52 15.05 -15.95 -37.10
CA PRO A 52 16.47 -16.35 -37.10
C PRO A 52 16.80 -17.33 -35.98
N ARG A 53 17.54 -18.40 -36.30
CA ARG A 53 17.79 -19.52 -35.37
C ARG A 53 18.55 -19.10 -34.11
N ASP A 54 19.43 -18.12 -34.24
CA ASP A 54 20.23 -17.49 -33.19
C ASP A 54 19.39 -16.67 -32.19
N GLU A 55 18.20 -16.21 -32.57
CA GLU A 55 17.34 -15.40 -31.71
C GLU A 55 16.23 -16.23 -31.03
N ARG A 56 15.94 -17.45 -31.50
CA ARG A 56 14.83 -18.30 -31.00
C ARG A 56 14.96 -18.69 -29.54
N GLU A 57 16.15 -19.07 -29.08
CA GLU A 57 16.36 -19.48 -27.68
C GLU A 57 16.08 -18.32 -26.73
N ALA A 58 16.57 -17.11 -27.08
CA ALA A 58 16.30 -15.90 -26.34
C ALA A 58 14.80 -15.55 -26.34
N ILE A 59 14.11 -15.72 -27.46
CA ILE A 59 12.65 -15.50 -27.57
C ILE A 59 11.86 -16.52 -26.73
N ILE A 60 12.25 -17.79 -26.71
CA ILE A 60 11.59 -18.83 -25.91
C ILE A 60 11.78 -18.53 -24.42
N HIS A 61 12.99 -18.14 -24.02
CA HIS A 61 13.29 -17.75 -22.64
C HIS A 61 12.52 -16.47 -22.25
N LEU A 62 12.44 -15.49 -23.15
CA LEU A 62 11.71 -14.25 -22.97
C LEU A 62 10.20 -14.48 -22.77
N THR A 63 9.61 -15.32 -23.60
CA THR A 63 8.17 -15.57 -23.64
C THR A 63 7.71 -16.66 -22.68
N ALA A 64 8.65 -17.44 -22.11
CA ALA A 64 8.38 -18.64 -21.32
C ALA A 64 7.41 -19.63 -22.03
N GLY A 65 7.43 -19.65 -23.36
CA GLY A 65 6.53 -20.46 -24.18
C GLY A 65 5.08 -19.95 -24.26
N HIS A 66 4.79 -18.73 -23.79
CA HIS A 66 3.44 -18.18 -23.82
C HIS A 66 2.98 -17.95 -25.27
N PRO A 67 1.92 -18.64 -25.76
CA PRO A 67 1.55 -18.64 -27.19
C PRO A 67 1.31 -17.25 -27.77
N LEU A 68 0.68 -16.36 -26.99
CA LEU A 68 0.45 -14.99 -27.40
C LEU A 68 1.75 -14.20 -27.52
N ALA A 69 2.67 -14.34 -26.56
CA ALA A 69 3.91 -13.58 -26.56
C ALA A 69 4.81 -14.02 -27.73
N LEU A 70 4.80 -15.31 -28.06
CA LEU A 70 5.43 -15.84 -29.26
C LEU A 70 4.81 -15.26 -30.54
N ASN A 71 3.48 -15.16 -30.61
CA ASN A 71 2.79 -14.60 -31.77
C ASN A 71 3.08 -13.09 -31.96
N LEU A 72 3.17 -12.34 -30.86
CA LEU A 72 3.54 -10.92 -30.88
C LEU A 72 4.97 -10.71 -31.40
N VAL A 73 5.93 -11.53 -30.93
CA VAL A 73 7.29 -11.50 -31.46
C VAL A 73 7.27 -11.80 -32.96
N VAL A 74 6.59 -12.87 -33.39
CA VAL A 74 6.47 -13.23 -34.80
C VAL A 74 5.88 -12.11 -35.65
N SER A 75 4.82 -11.45 -35.16
CA SER A 75 4.16 -10.34 -35.86
C SER A 75 5.13 -9.17 -36.07
N GLN A 76 6.02 -8.91 -35.12
CA GLN A 76 7.02 -7.85 -35.25
C GLN A 76 8.06 -8.12 -36.35
N TYR A 77 8.59 -9.35 -36.45
CA TYR A 77 9.50 -9.71 -37.55
C TYR A 77 8.80 -9.67 -38.91
N ALA A 78 7.49 -9.93 -38.95
CA ALA A 78 6.70 -9.82 -40.16
C ALA A 78 6.48 -8.34 -40.57
N MET A 79 6.31 -7.43 -39.61
CA MET A 79 6.09 -6.00 -39.87
C MET A 79 7.38 -5.23 -40.15
N THR A 80 8.51 -5.64 -39.57
CA THR A 80 9.79 -4.92 -39.68
C THR A 80 10.90 -5.86 -40.19
N PRO A 81 11.22 -5.85 -41.50
CA PRO A 81 12.17 -6.78 -42.15
C PRO A 81 13.63 -6.72 -41.66
N SER A 82 13.97 -5.76 -40.80
CA SER A 82 15.29 -5.55 -40.20
C SER A 82 15.27 -5.55 -38.68
N TYR A 83 14.19 -6.05 -38.08
CA TYR A 83 14.08 -6.17 -36.62
C TYR A 83 15.01 -7.29 -36.13
N HIS A 84 15.76 -6.97 -35.09
CA HIS A 84 16.57 -7.91 -34.32
C HIS A 84 16.18 -7.76 -32.87
N LEU A 85 16.25 -8.86 -32.11
CA LEU A 85 16.05 -8.83 -30.68
C LEU A 85 17.10 -7.90 -30.04
N GLU A 86 16.66 -6.76 -29.49
CA GLU A 86 17.56 -5.79 -28.84
C GLU A 86 18.31 -6.40 -27.64
N ALA A 87 19.35 -5.73 -27.14
CA ALA A 87 20.06 -6.11 -25.92
C ALA A 87 19.15 -6.20 -24.69
N ASP A 88 17.99 -5.52 -24.70
CA ASP A 88 16.86 -5.77 -23.81
C ASP A 88 15.65 -6.29 -24.62
N PRO A 89 15.49 -7.61 -24.77
CA PRO A 89 14.43 -8.23 -25.57
C PRO A 89 13.01 -7.89 -25.13
N ARG A 90 12.80 -7.57 -23.84
CA ARG A 90 11.49 -7.22 -23.28
C ARG A 90 11.03 -5.86 -23.78
N ARG A 91 11.96 -4.93 -23.93
CA ARG A 91 11.71 -3.58 -24.43
C ARG A 91 11.28 -3.59 -25.90
N GLY A 92 12.05 -4.30 -26.74
CA GLY A 92 11.71 -4.43 -28.17
C GLY A 92 10.35 -5.06 -28.38
N LEU A 93 10.01 -6.11 -27.63
CA LEU A 93 8.71 -6.79 -27.71
C LEU A 93 7.53 -5.89 -27.29
N LEU A 94 7.71 -5.07 -26.25
CA LEU A 94 6.62 -4.18 -25.83
C LEU A 94 6.46 -2.97 -26.75
N ALA A 95 7.56 -2.32 -27.16
CA ALA A 95 7.48 -1.23 -28.13
C ALA A 95 6.83 -1.70 -29.43
N ALA A 96 7.19 -2.91 -29.88
CA ALA A 96 6.53 -3.62 -30.97
C ALA A 96 5.04 -3.85 -30.72
N LEU A 97 4.66 -4.31 -29.52
CA LEU A 97 3.27 -4.54 -29.14
C LEU A 97 2.44 -3.26 -29.17
N VAL A 98 2.95 -2.18 -28.56
CA VAL A 98 2.26 -0.89 -28.54
C VAL A 98 2.14 -0.34 -29.96
N GLU A 99 3.23 -0.34 -30.73
CA GLU A 99 3.22 0.12 -32.13
C GLU A 99 2.28 -0.71 -33.00
N THR A 100 2.34 -2.05 -32.91
CA THR A 100 1.49 -2.96 -33.71
C THR A 100 0.01 -2.79 -33.40
N LEU A 101 -0.33 -2.53 -32.14
CA LEU A 101 -1.72 -2.47 -31.69
C LEU A 101 -2.31 -1.06 -31.81
N ALA A 102 -1.58 -0.04 -31.38
CA ALA A 102 -2.05 1.34 -31.34
C ALA A 102 -1.66 2.15 -32.57
N GLY A 103 -0.63 1.75 -33.33
CA GLY A 103 -0.19 2.43 -34.57
C GLY A 103 0.15 3.91 -34.38
N GLY A 104 0.61 4.30 -33.18
CA GLY A 104 0.88 5.69 -32.82
C GLY A 104 -0.36 6.53 -32.50
N ASP A 105 -1.56 5.96 -32.37
CA ASP A 105 -2.75 6.68 -31.90
C ASP A 105 -2.64 6.98 -30.40
N PRO A 106 -2.56 8.27 -29.99
CA PRO A 106 -2.38 8.63 -28.58
C PRO A 106 -3.51 8.15 -27.66
N VAL A 107 -4.73 7.97 -28.17
CA VAL A 107 -5.86 7.46 -27.39
C VAL A 107 -5.70 5.96 -27.13
N LEU A 108 -5.29 5.19 -28.13
CA LEU A 108 -5.10 3.75 -28.00
C LEU A 108 -3.85 3.43 -27.16
N GLU A 109 -2.78 4.21 -27.32
CA GLU A 109 -1.61 4.13 -26.43
C GLU A 109 -2.01 4.43 -24.99
N GLY A 110 -2.75 5.52 -24.75
CA GLY A 110 -3.26 5.85 -23.42
C GLY A 110 -4.15 4.74 -22.83
N ALA A 111 -4.93 4.06 -23.68
CA ALA A 111 -5.77 2.94 -23.28
C ALA A 111 -4.93 1.70 -22.87
N LEU A 112 -3.87 1.38 -23.62
CA LEU A 112 -2.92 0.32 -23.26
C LEU A 112 -2.17 0.67 -21.97
N ASP A 113 -1.71 1.92 -21.83
CA ASP A 113 -1.04 2.38 -20.61
C ASP A 113 -1.95 2.20 -19.39
N THR A 114 -3.26 2.45 -19.55
CA THR A 114 -4.24 2.28 -18.47
C THR A 114 -4.34 0.84 -18.01
N LEU A 115 -4.11 -0.17 -18.87
CA LEU A 115 -4.15 -1.58 -18.47
C LEU A 115 -3.04 -1.97 -17.49
N ALA A 116 -1.96 -1.18 -17.38
CA ALA A 116 -0.78 -1.52 -16.58
C ALA A 116 -1.02 -1.45 -15.05
N VAL A 117 -2.03 -0.69 -14.62
CA VAL A 117 -2.20 -0.30 -13.22
C VAL A 117 -3.32 -1.06 -12.50
N PRO A 118 -4.60 -0.93 -12.92
CA PRO A 118 -5.72 -1.53 -12.22
C PRO A 118 -5.75 -3.05 -12.42
N ARG A 119 -6.43 -3.75 -11.53
CA ARG A 119 -6.66 -5.19 -11.66
C ARG A 119 -7.69 -5.46 -12.76
N SER A 120 -8.73 -4.63 -12.81
CA SER A 120 -9.72 -4.58 -13.89
C SER A 120 -9.99 -3.14 -14.34
N THR A 121 -10.12 -2.93 -15.64
CA THR A 121 -10.40 -1.63 -16.25
C THR A 121 -11.87 -1.55 -16.69
N ASP A 122 -12.67 -0.74 -16.00
CA ASP A 122 -14.04 -0.42 -16.41
C ASP A 122 -14.10 0.87 -17.27
N LEU A 123 -15.30 1.19 -17.77
CA LEU A 123 -15.49 2.40 -18.58
C LEU A 123 -15.19 3.67 -17.77
N THR A 124 -15.57 3.72 -16.49
CA THR A 124 -15.34 4.86 -15.60
C THR A 124 -13.85 5.13 -15.37
N THR A 125 -13.04 4.08 -15.22
CA THR A 125 -11.59 4.20 -15.15
C THR A 125 -11.03 4.82 -16.43
N LEU A 126 -11.47 4.36 -17.61
CA LEU A 126 -11.01 4.94 -18.89
C LEU A 126 -11.50 6.37 -19.09
N GLU A 127 -12.71 6.71 -18.67
CA GLU A 127 -13.22 8.09 -18.71
C GLU A 127 -12.36 9.03 -17.86
N ARG A 128 -11.93 8.58 -16.68
CA ARG A 128 -11.03 9.35 -15.83
C ARG A 128 -9.64 9.52 -16.45
N VAL A 129 -9.10 8.48 -17.09
CA VAL A 129 -7.73 8.49 -17.63
C VAL A 129 -7.63 9.16 -19.01
N LEU A 130 -8.60 8.95 -19.90
CA LEU A 130 -8.57 9.39 -21.29
C LEU A 130 -9.56 10.52 -21.61
N GLY A 131 -10.55 10.75 -20.75
CA GLY A 131 -11.67 11.65 -21.01
C GLY A 131 -12.88 10.93 -21.59
N VAL A 132 -14.06 11.49 -21.35
CA VAL A 132 -15.37 10.88 -21.65
C VAL A 132 -15.55 10.57 -23.15
N GLU A 133 -15.09 11.46 -24.03
CA GLU A 133 -15.27 11.31 -25.47
C GLU A 133 -14.48 10.13 -26.06
N ALA A 134 -13.29 9.86 -25.52
CA ALA A 134 -12.38 8.83 -26.02
C ALA A 134 -12.65 7.44 -25.40
N ALA A 135 -13.16 7.41 -24.16
CA ALA A 135 -13.25 6.20 -23.35
C ALA A 135 -14.10 5.09 -23.97
N ALA A 136 -15.27 5.41 -24.53
CA ALA A 136 -16.16 4.40 -25.09
C ALA A 136 -15.56 3.70 -26.33
N GLY A 137 -14.81 4.43 -27.15
CA GLY A 137 -14.08 3.88 -28.30
C GLY A 137 -12.93 2.99 -27.84
N ALA A 138 -12.11 3.51 -26.92
CA ALA A 138 -10.99 2.79 -26.32
C ALA A 138 -11.43 1.49 -25.63
N PHE A 139 -12.51 1.51 -24.85
CA PHE A 139 -13.04 0.33 -24.18
C PHE A 139 -13.42 -0.78 -25.16
N ARG A 140 -14.15 -0.44 -26.24
CA ARG A 140 -14.53 -1.43 -27.26
C ARG A 140 -13.31 -2.00 -27.98
N TRP A 141 -12.31 -1.17 -28.24
CA TRP A 141 -11.08 -1.61 -28.87
C TRP A 141 -10.27 -2.54 -27.96
N LEU A 142 -10.06 -2.16 -26.69
CA LEU A 142 -9.39 -2.99 -25.68
C LEU A 142 -10.10 -4.34 -25.51
N ALA A 143 -11.43 -4.36 -25.48
CA ALA A 143 -12.23 -5.58 -25.38
C ALA A 143 -12.06 -6.53 -26.59
N GLY A 144 -11.62 -6.00 -27.74
CA GLY A 144 -11.31 -6.78 -28.95
C GLY A 144 -9.90 -7.36 -28.98
N LEU A 145 -9.03 -6.99 -28.02
CA LEU A 145 -7.66 -7.50 -27.96
C LEU A 145 -7.67 -8.96 -27.49
N PRO A 146 -6.84 -9.84 -28.09
CA PRO A 146 -6.86 -11.28 -27.84
C PRO A 146 -6.43 -11.68 -26.42
N PHE A 147 -5.90 -10.72 -25.66
CA PHE A 147 -5.31 -10.91 -24.34
C PHE A 147 -6.01 -10.12 -23.23
N VAL A 148 -7.14 -9.51 -23.57
CA VAL A 148 -8.00 -8.82 -22.63
C VAL A 148 -9.27 -9.66 -22.47
N GLU A 149 -9.64 -9.95 -21.23
CA GLU A 149 -10.85 -10.66 -20.90
C GLU A 149 -11.95 -9.69 -20.48
N ALA A 150 -13.13 -9.82 -21.06
CA ALA A 150 -14.32 -9.19 -20.51
C ALA A 150 -14.83 -10.01 -19.30
N SER A 151 -15.01 -9.34 -18.18
CA SER A 151 -15.61 -9.88 -16.96
C SER A 151 -16.76 -8.99 -16.50
N GLU A 152 -17.51 -9.42 -15.48
CA GLU A 152 -18.53 -8.58 -14.83
C GLU A 152 -17.95 -7.29 -14.22
N ARG A 153 -16.62 -7.25 -13.99
CA ARG A 153 -15.90 -6.13 -13.36
C ARG A 153 -15.26 -5.19 -14.38
N GLY A 154 -15.33 -5.51 -15.67
CA GLY A 154 -14.64 -4.79 -16.74
C GLY A 154 -13.59 -5.65 -17.43
N LEU A 155 -12.61 -4.98 -18.02
CA LEU A 155 -11.57 -5.57 -18.86
C LEU A 155 -10.37 -5.98 -18.01
N VAL A 156 -9.96 -7.24 -18.11
CA VAL A 156 -8.85 -7.81 -17.35
C VAL A 156 -7.77 -8.25 -18.33
N PRO A 157 -6.60 -7.59 -18.39
CA PRO A 157 -5.47 -8.07 -19.18
C PRO A 157 -4.86 -9.31 -18.50
N HIS A 158 -4.19 -10.16 -19.28
CA HIS A 158 -3.32 -11.21 -18.71
C HIS A 158 -2.25 -10.58 -17.80
N ALA A 159 -1.97 -11.23 -16.66
CA ALA A 159 -1.08 -10.72 -15.63
C ALA A 159 0.33 -10.43 -16.17
N GLU A 160 0.86 -11.30 -17.02
CA GLU A 160 2.20 -11.15 -17.60
C GLU A 160 2.30 -9.92 -18.51
N LEU A 161 1.24 -9.63 -19.27
CA LEU A 161 1.21 -8.43 -20.12
C LEU A 161 1.05 -7.18 -19.27
N ARG A 162 0.21 -7.23 -18.23
CA ARG A 162 0.04 -6.13 -17.28
C ARG A 162 1.37 -5.74 -16.66
N ASP A 163 2.13 -6.72 -16.16
CA ASP A 163 3.42 -6.47 -15.53
C ASP A 163 4.47 -5.98 -16.53
N LEU A 164 4.42 -6.46 -17.78
CA LEU A 164 5.28 -5.94 -18.85
C LEU A 164 4.98 -4.47 -19.17
N LEU A 165 3.70 -4.12 -19.32
CA LEU A 165 3.25 -2.74 -19.54
C LEU A 165 3.67 -1.83 -18.38
N HIS A 166 3.47 -2.28 -17.14
CA HIS A 166 3.87 -1.56 -15.93
C HIS A 166 5.39 -1.31 -15.89
N ALA A 167 6.20 -2.35 -16.10
CA ALA A 167 7.65 -2.24 -16.06
C ALA A 167 8.21 -1.28 -17.12
N ALA A 168 7.60 -1.25 -18.30
CA ALA A 168 8.01 -0.31 -19.33
C ALA A 168 7.57 1.13 -19.05
N LEU A 169 6.34 1.33 -18.57
CA LEU A 169 5.90 2.67 -18.14
C LEU A 169 6.79 3.23 -17.04
N LEU A 170 7.12 2.41 -16.03
CA LEU A 170 8.02 2.80 -14.94
C LEU A 170 9.40 3.27 -15.46
N ARG A 171 9.90 2.63 -16.52
CA ARG A 171 11.22 2.93 -17.08
C ARG A 171 11.21 4.10 -18.07
N GLU A 172 10.17 4.23 -18.89
CA GLU A 172 10.14 5.16 -20.03
C GLU A 172 9.34 6.43 -19.75
N ARG A 173 8.24 6.31 -19.00
CA ARG A 173 7.27 7.38 -18.75
C ARG A 173 6.77 7.30 -17.29
N PRO A 174 7.64 7.39 -16.28
CA PRO A 174 7.26 7.23 -14.87
C PRO A 174 6.19 8.24 -14.42
N GLU A 175 6.24 9.49 -14.93
CA GLU A 175 5.24 10.50 -14.60
C GLU A 175 3.85 10.12 -15.13
N ARG A 176 3.79 9.40 -16.26
CA ARG A 176 2.52 8.89 -16.81
C ARG A 176 1.98 7.75 -15.96
N LEU A 177 2.85 6.87 -15.47
CA LEU A 177 2.48 5.80 -14.56
C LEU A 177 1.88 6.36 -13.27
N ASP A 178 2.52 7.38 -12.68
CA ASP A 178 2.04 8.06 -11.48
C ASP A 178 0.64 8.66 -11.71
N GLN A 179 0.45 9.41 -12.81
CA GLN A 179 -0.84 10.00 -13.16
C GLN A 179 -1.97 8.97 -13.34
N ILE A 180 -1.68 7.84 -13.98
CA ILE A 180 -2.66 6.76 -14.16
C ILE A 180 -3.00 6.15 -12.79
N THR A 181 -1.98 5.93 -11.96
CA THR A 181 -2.13 5.34 -10.63
C THR A 181 -2.98 6.22 -9.72
N GLU A 182 -2.71 7.53 -9.68
CA GLU A 182 -3.53 8.51 -8.95
C GLU A 182 -5.00 8.44 -9.40
N ARG A 183 -5.26 8.52 -10.71
CA ARG A 183 -6.63 8.50 -11.26
C ARG A 183 -7.39 7.20 -10.99
N VAL A 184 -6.71 6.05 -11.06
CA VAL A 184 -7.31 4.74 -10.74
C VAL A 184 -7.72 4.70 -9.27
N ILE A 185 -6.87 5.22 -8.39
CA ILE A 185 -7.13 5.23 -6.94
C ILE A 185 -8.25 6.22 -6.60
N GLU A 186 -8.27 7.41 -7.19
CA GLU A 186 -9.39 8.36 -7.06
C GLU A 186 -10.72 7.69 -7.40
N VAL A 187 -10.82 7.00 -8.55
CA VAL A 187 -12.05 6.31 -8.98
C VAL A 187 -12.46 5.22 -8.00
N ALA A 188 -11.49 4.44 -7.49
CA ALA A 188 -11.76 3.39 -6.52
C ALA A 188 -12.27 3.95 -5.18
N LEU A 189 -11.73 5.09 -4.74
CA LEU A 189 -12.04 5.73 -3.46
C LEU A 189 -13.33 6.55 -3.46
N GLU A 190 -13.60 7.32 -4.53
CA GLU A 190 -14.85 8.10 -4.69
C GLU A 190 -16.08 7.20 -4.47
N ARG A 191 -15.98 5.96 -4.94
CA ARG A 191 -17.03 4.96 -4.90
C ARG A 191 -16.97 4.08 -3.65
N LEU A 192 -16.00 4.26 -2.75
CA LEU A 192 -15.80 3.31 -1.64
C LEU A 192 -17.00 3.21 -0.69
N GLY A 193 -17.79 4.28 -0.55
CA GLY A 193 -18.97 4.30 0.34
C GLY A 193 -20.28 3.77 -0.28
N GLU A 194 -20.27 3.26 -1.52
CA GLU A 194 -21.47 2.70 -2.15
C GLU A 194 -21.42 1.17 -2.20
N GLY A 195 -22.59 0.53 -2.23
CA GLY A 195 -22.72 -0.93 -2.29
C GLY A 195 -22.68 -1.63 -0.95
N ASP A 196 -22.65 -2.95 -0.98
CA ASP A 196 -22.48 -3.81 0.20
C ASP A 196 -21.00 -3.98 0.57
N VAL A 197 -20.74 -4.62 1.72
CA VAL A 197 -19.37 -4.90 2.24
C VAL A 197 -18.48 -5.53 1.16
N ALA A 198 -19.04 -6.43 0.35
CA ALA A 198 -18.28 -7.12 -0.69
C ALA A 198 -17.82 -6.15 -1.79
N LEU A 199 -18.73 -5.29 -2.28
CA LEU A 199 -18.37 -4.29 -3.28
C LEU A 199 -17.39 -3.24 -2.73
N GLN A 200 -17.58 -2.81 -1.49
CA GLN A 200 -16.66 -1.88 -0.81
C GLN A 200 -15.26 -2.47 -0.67
N ARG A 201 -15.16 -3.76 -0.29
CA ARG A 201 -13.89 -4.49 -0.26
C ARG A 201 -13.23 -4.50 -1.62
N GLU A 202 -13.96 -4.87 -2.68
CA GLU A 202 -13.39 -4.95 -4.03
C GLU A 202 -12.86 -3.59 -4.49
N ARG A 203 -13.58 -2.50 -4.21
CA ARG A 203 -13.13 -1.14 -4.52
C ARG A 203 -11.86 -0.77 -3.76
N PHE A 204 -11.77 -1.10 -2.47
CA PHE A 204 -10.54 -0.88 -1.72
C PHE A 204 -9.38 -1.76 -2.23
N LEU A 205 -9.68 -3.00 -2.62
CA LEU A 205 -8.71 -3.92 -3.20
C LEU A 205 -8.13 -3.37 -4.51
N GLU A 206 -8.95 -2.76 -5.38
CA GLU A 206 -8.44 -2.08 -6.60
C GLU A 206 -7.44 -0.98 -6.24
N ALA A 207 -7.74 -0.19 -5.20
CA ALA A 207 -6.87 0.90 -4.77
C ALA A 207 -5.55 0.39 -4.18
N CYS A 208 -5.59 -0.68 -3.35
CA CYS A 208 -4.39 -1.36 -2.88
C CYS A 208 -3.58 -2.00 -4.01
N TYR A 209 -4.26 -2.59 -5.01
CA TYR A 209 -3.62 -3.22 -6.16
C TYR A 209 -2.88 -2.19 -7.02
N ALA A 210 -3.45 -1.01 -7.21
CA ALA A 210 -2.80 0.09 -7.93
C ALA A 210 -1.51 0.56 -7.21
N CYS A 211 -1.47 0.56 -5.88
CA CYS A 211 -0.27 0.90 -5.11
C CYS A 211 0.74 -0.25 -4.93
N ARG A 212 0.46 -1.47 -5.39
CA ARG A 212 1.23 -2.68 -5.01
C ARG A 212 2.73 -2.61 -5.29
N HIS A 213 3.11 -1.82 -6.29
CA HIS A 213 4.50 -1.68 -6.71
C HIS A 213 5.28 -0.59 -5.96
N THR A 214 4.62 0.21 -5.11
CA THR A 214 5.27 1.26 -4.32
C THR A 214 6.27 0.64 -3.33
N PRO A 215 7.54 1.12 -3.27
CA PRO A 215 8.57 0.51 -2.43
C PRO A 215 8.18 0.34 -0.97
N VAL A 216 7.49 1.33 -0.37
CA VAL A 216 7.06 1.23 1.03
C VAL A 216 6.10 0.08 1.28
N LEU A 217 5.20 -0.22 0.33
CA LEU A 217 4.28 -1.35 0.45
C LEU A 217 4.99 -2.67 0.11
N ARG A 218 5.83 -2.69 -0.93
CA ARG A 218 6.61 -3.88 -1.30
C ARG A 218 7.58 -4.30 -0.21
N ASP A 219 8.26 -3.37 0.44
CA ASP A 219 9.25 -3.67 1.48
C ASP A 219 8.57 -4.11 2.79
N SER A 220 7.39 -3.55 3.09
CA SER A 220 6.67 -3.83 4.34
C SER A 220 5.73 -5.04 4.25
N PHE A 221 5.20 -5.31 3.05
CA PHE A 221 4.23 -6.38 2.80
C PHE A 221 4.72 -7.42 1.78
N GLY A 222 5.88 -7.27 1.14
CA GLY A 222 6.37 -8.22 0.12
C GLY A 222 5.53 -8.25 -1.16
N ASP A 223 5.79 -9.25 -2.01
CA ASP A 223 4.95 -9.54 -3.19
C ASP A 223 3.65 -10.19 -2.73
N VAL A 224 2.55 -9.45 -2.81
CA VAL A 224 1.22 -9.90 -2.39
C VAL A 224 0.41 -10.34 -3.58
N ASP A 225 -0.04 -11.60 -3.57
CA ASP A 225 -1.09 -12.05 -4.48
C ASP A 225 -2.45 -11.57 -3.96
N LEU A 226 -2.91 -10.47 -4.53
CA LEU A 226 -4.23 -9.89 -4.26
C LEU A 226 -5.31 -10.52 -5.15
N GLU A 227 -4.94 -11.36 -6.11
CA GLU A 227 -5.87 -12.00 -7.03
C GLU A 227 -6.47 -13.27 -6.41
N GLY A 228 -7.70 -13.62 -6.81
CA GLY A 228 -8.33 -14.88 -6.38
C GLY A 228 -8.73 -15.00 -4.91
N THR A 229 -8.65 -13.93 -4.11
CA THR A 229 -9.07 -13.96 -2.70
C THR A 229 -10.54 -13.58 -2.51
N SER A 230 -11.24 -14.30 -1.63
CA SER A 230 -12.61 -13.97 -1.22
C SER A 230 -12.71 -13.72 0.28
N LEU A 231 -13.62 -12.83 0.68
CA LEU A 231 -13.95 -12.55 2.08
C LEU A 231 -15.31 -13.17 2.41
N ASP A 232 -15.33 -14.10 3.36
CA ASP A 232 -16.54 -14.74 3.87
C ASP A 232 -16.73 -14.42 5.34
N ALA A 233 -17.98 -14.27 5.79
CA ALA A 233 -18.28 -14.38 7.21
C ALA A 233 -17.85 -15.78 7.71
N ALA A 234 -17.18 -15.83 8.86
CA ALA A 234 -16.71 -17.07 9.43
C ALA A 234 -17.88 -17.97 9.82
N ARG A 235 -17.80 -19.24 9.45
CA ARG A 235 -18.75 -20.27 9.88
C ARG A 235 -18.27 -20.84 11.21
N GLU A 236 -19.16 -21.48 11.96
CA GLU A 236 -18.80 -22.16 13.21
C GLU A 236 -17.64 -23.16 13.03
N ALA A 237 -17.61 -23.85 11.88
CA ALA A 237 -16.53 -24.77 11.52
C ALA A 237 -15.16 -24.07 11.32
N ASP A 238 -15.13 -22.79 10.95
CA ASP A 238 -13.90 -22.02 10.72
C ASP A 238 -13.22 -21.63 12.04
N VAL A 239 -13.97 -21.51 13.15
CA VAL A 239 -13.45 -21.06 14.46
C VAL A 239 -12.28 -21.93 14.92
N ARG A 240 -12.38 -23.25 14.73
CA ARG A 240 -11.30 -24.18 15.10
C ARG A 240 -10.03 -23.95 14.27
N ALA A 241 -10.18 -23.70 12.97
CA ALA A 241 -9.04 -23.46 12.08
C ALA A 241 -8.35 -22.12 12.42
N CYS A 242 -9.14 -21.08 12.68
CA CYS A 242 -8.64 -19.75 13.07
C CYS A 242 -7.92 -19.80 14.43
N ALA A 243 -8.50 -20.50 15.41
CA ALA A 243 -7.87 -20.70 16.71
C ALA A 243 -6.54 -21.46 16.61
N ALA A 244 -6.47 -22.51 15.78
CA ALA A 244 -5.23 -23.25 15.55
C ALA A 244 -4.17 -22.41 14.81
N MET A 245 -4.59 -21.46 13.96
CA MET A 245 -3.69 -20.50 13.32
C MET A 245 -3.14 -19.49 14.34
N ALA A 246 -3.98 -18.94 15.22
CA ALA A 246 -3.55 -18.08 16.32
C ALA A 246 -2.61 -18.81 17.29
N GLU A 247 -2.92 -20.05 17.66
CA GLU A 247 -2.07 -20.86 18.54
C GLU A 247 -0.67 -21.06 17.97
N ARG A 248 -0.59 -21.39 16.68
CA ARG A 248 0.68 -21.66 15.99
C ARG A 248 1.61 -20.45 15.96
N HIS A 249 1.05 -19.25 15.77
CA HIS A 249 1.83 -18.04 15.53
C HIS A 249 1.99 -17.15 16.76
N LEU A 250 0.99 -17.16 17.65
CA LEU A 250 0.95 -16.26 18.82
C LEU A 250 0.93 -17.00 20.17
N GLY A 251 0.90 -18.34 20.17
CA GLY A 251 0.94 -19.17 21.38
C GLY A 251 -0.43 -19.68 21.86
N ALA A 252 -0.39 -20.66 22.76
CA ALA A 252 -1.56 -21.41 23.22
C ALA A 252 -2.67 -20.52 23.81
N GLN A 253 -2.30 -19.57 24.67
CA GLN A 253 -3.27 -18.65 25.28
C GLN A 253 -4.01 -17.82 24.23
N GLN A 254 -3.32 -17.36 23.19
CA GLN A 254 -3.94 -16.60 22.09
C GLN A 254 -4.86 -17.48 21.24
N GLY A 255 -4.53 -18.76 21.04
CA GLY A 255 -5.42 -19.72 20.40
C GLY A 255 -6.75 -19.91 21.16
N GLU A 256 -6.69 -19.97 22.49
CA GLU A 256 -7.89 -20.04 23.34
C GLU A 256 -8.74 -18.78 23.24
N TRP A 257 -8.12 -17.60 23.25
CA TRP A 257 -8.83 -16.33 23.06
C TRP A 257 -9.43 -16.18 21.67
N ALA A 258 -8.72 -16.59 20.62
CA ALA A 258 -9.25 -16.60 19.26
C ALA A 258 -10.48 -17.52 19.14
N ARG A 259 -10.47 -18.67 19.83
CA ARG A 259 -11.65 -19.55 19.90
C ARG A 259 -12.80 -18.90 20.66
N ARG A 260 -12.52 -18.31 21.83
CA ARG A 260 -13.53 -17.66 22.68
C ARG A 260 -14.22 -16.51 21.97
N TRP A 261 -13.43 -15.59 21.41
CA TRP A 261 -13.98 -14.46 20.67
C TRP A 261 -14.61 -14.87 19.34
N GLY A 262 -14.03 -15.85 18.63
CA GLY A 262 -14.58 -16.33 17.37
C GLY A 262 -15.95 -17.01 17.50
N ALA A 263 -16.33 -17.44 18.71
CA ALA A 263 -17.66 -17.98 19.03
C ALA A 263 -18.57 -16.96 19.76
N HIS A 264 -18.07 -15.75 20.04
CA HIS A 264 -18.84 -14.73 20.75
C HIS A 264 -19.89 -14.11 19.82
N PRO A 265 -21.17 -13.99 20.25
CA PRO A 265 -22.26 -13.57 19.38
C PRO A 265 -22.11 -12.13 18.84
N GLU A 266 -21.50 -11.26 19.65
CA GLU A 266 -21.26 -9.86 19.28
C GLU A 266 -19.97 -9.64 18.48
N ALA A 267 -19.12 -10.68 18.36
CA ALA A 267 -17.87 -10.56 17.61
C ALA A 267 -18.15 -10.68 16.10
N VAL A 268 -17.51 -9.81 15.34
CA VAL A 268 -17.54 -9.83 13.88
C VAL A 268 -16.34 -10.63 13.39
N HIS A 269 -16.58 -11.85 12.89
CA HIS A 269 -15.53 -12.78 12.49
C HIS A 269 -15.60 -13.05 10.99
N TYR A 270 -14.50 -12.76 10.29
CA TYR A 270 -14.37 -13.02 8.85
C TYR A 270 -13.15 -13.88 8.56
N VAL A 271 -13.23 -14.61 7.45
CA VAL A 271 -12.14 -15.43 6.91
C VAL A 271 -11.90 -15.08 5.45
N ILE A 272 -10.63 -15.05 5.08
CA ILE A 272 -10.17 -14.94 3.70
C ILE A 272 -9.83 -16.33 3.18
N ARG A 273 -10.26 -16.60 1.96
CA ARG A 273 -9.95 -17.83 1.23
C ARG A 273 -9.24 -17.49 -0.06
N ASP A 274 -8.31 -18.34 -0.43
CA ASP A 274 -7.58 -18.34 -1.69
C ASP A 274 -7.92 -19.62 -2.46
N ALA A 275 -7.12 -19.99 -3.47
CA ALA A 275 -7.28 -21.26 -4.18
C ALA A 275 -7.05 -22.50 -3.29
N HIS A 276 -6.46 -22.33 -2.09
CA HIS A 276 -6.26 -23.42 -1.15
C HIS A 276 -7.58 -23.75 -0.42
N PRO A 277 -7.85 -25.03 -0.12
CA PRO A 277 -9.08 -25.42 0.61
C PRO A 277 -9.17 -24.91 2.05
N ASP A 278 -8.08 -24.39 2.63
CA ASP A 278 -8.01 -23.97 4.02
C ASP A 278 -8.15 -22.45 4.14
N VAL A 279 -8.48 -21.95 5.34
CA VAL A 279 -8.47 -20.51 5.66
C VAL A 279 -7.09 -19.92 5.33
N ALA A 280 -7.06 -18.89 4.49
CA ALA A 280 -5.84 -18.18 4.11
C ALA A 280 -5.47 -17.12 5.16
N ALA A 281 -6.48 -16.40 5.65
CA ALA A 281 -6.35 -15.44 6.73
C ALA A 281 -7.69 -15.28 7.47
N PHE A 282 -7.69 -14.68 8.65
CA PHE A 282 -8.91 -14.38 9.39
C PHE A 282 -8.76 -13.09 10.20
N THR A 283 -9.90 -12.51 10.54
CA THR A 283 -10.00 -11.34 11.42
C THR A 283 -11.14 -11.51 12.41
N ILE A 284 -10.89 -11.17 13.67
CA ILE A 284 -11.90 -11.09 14.72
C ILE A 284 -11.94 -9.65 15.21
N VAL A 285 -13.09 -9.02 14.98
CA VAL A 285 -13.35 -7.63 15.31
C VAL A 285 -14.39 -7.56 16.41
N LEU A 286 -14.10 -6.79 17.46
CA LEU A 286 -14.95 -6.63 18.63
C LEU A 286 -15.54 -5.21 18.62
N PRO A 287 -16.85 -5.03 18.36
CA PRO A 287 -17.51 -3.74 18.51
C PRO A 287 -17.58 -3.40 20.01
N LEU A 288 -16.69 -2.55 20.51
CA LEU A 288 -16.56 -2.39 21.97
C LEU A 288 -17.84 -1.86 22.62
N ARG A 289 -18.70 -1.15 21.87
CA ARG A 289 -20.03 -0.74 22.35
C ARG A 289 -20.94 -1.90 22.77
N THR A 290 -20.83 -3.06 22.12
CA THR A 290 -21.69 -4.22 22.38
C THR A 290 -21.02 -5.25 23.29
N ILE A 291 -19.69 -5.20 23.41
CA ILE A 291 -18.94 -6.05 24.35
C ILE A 291 -19.08 -5.51 25.77
N ASP A 292 -19.39 -6.42 26.70
CA ASP A 292 -19.46 -6.17 28.13
C ASP A 292 -18.06 -5.97 28.74
N ASP A 293 -17.99 -5.11 29.75
CA ASP A 293 -16.71 -4.75 30.37
C ASP A 293 -16.04 -5.96 31.04
N ASP A 294 -16.80 -6.90 31.59
CA ASP A 294 -16.26 -8.12 32.21
C ASP A 294 -15.57 -9.03 31.19
N ALA A 295 -16.15 -9.23 30.00
CA ALA A 295 -15.50 -10.00 28.95
C ALA A 295 -14.28 -9.29 28.37
N LEU A 296 -14.35 -7.96 28.21
CA LEU A 296 -13.22 -7.17 27.72
C LEU A 296 -12.06 -7.18 28.71
N LEU A 297 -12.32 -7.01 30.00
CA LEU A 297 -11.31 -7.04 31.07
C LEU A 297 -10.73 -8.44 31.32
N ALA A 298 -11.49 -9.49 30.96
CA ALA A 298 -10.99 -10.86 31.01
C ALA A 298 -9.91 -11.12 29.93
N ASP A 299 -9.98 -10.45 28.77
CA ASP A 299 -8.92 -10.54 27.75
C ASP A 299 -7.64 -9.88 28.29
N PRO A 300 -6.48 -10.57 28.24
CA PRO A 300 -5.23 -10.04 28.78
C PRO A 300 -4.78 -8.71 28.13
N LEU A 301 -5.25 -8.41 26.90
CA LEU A 301 -4.93 -7.16 26.21
C LEU A 301 -6.01 -6.08 26.37
N GLY A 302 -7.18 -6.41 26.93
CA GLY A 302 -8.29 -5.48 27.13
C GLY A 302 -7.99 -4.30 28.07
N PRO A 303 -7.36 -4.51 29.25
CA PRO A 303 -7.01 -3.41 30.15
C PRO A 303 -6.06 -2.39 29.50
N GLY A 304 -5.02 -2.84 28.79
CA GLY A 304 -4.07 -1.98 28.10
C GLY A 304 -4.72 -1.15 26.98
N LEU A 305 -5.67 -1.75 26.26
CA LEU A 305 -6.52 -1.05 25.29
C LEU A 305 -7.32 0.08 25.96
N LEU A 306 -8.03 -0.21 27.06
CA LEU A 306 -8.85 0.77 27.76
C LEU A 306 -8.02 1.93 28.34
N ASP A 307 -6.83 1.65 28.87
CA ASP A 307 -5.89 2.68 29.33
C ASP A 307 -5.44 3.59 28.20
N ALA A 308 -5.10 3.02 27.04
CA ALA A 308 -4.69 3.78 25.87
C ALA A 308 -5.82 4.67 25.33
N LEU A 309 -7.06 4.16 25.28
CA LEU A 309 -8.23 4.94 24.87
C LEU A 309 -8.50 6.12 25.82
N ARG A 310 -8.43 5.87 27.15
CA ARG A 310 -8.60 6.92 28.17
C ARG A 310 -7.54 8.02 28.04
N ALA A 311 -6.28 7.65 27.82
CA ALA A 311 -5.19 8.61 27.66
C ALA A 311 -5.38 9.58 26.48
N HIS A 312 -6.08 9.14 25.43
CA HIS A 312 -6.34 9.93 24.22
C HIS A 312 -7.75 10.55 24.18
N GLY A 313 -8.53 10.40 25.26
CA GLY A 313 -9.90 10.93 25.33
C GLY A 313 -10.88 10.27 24.35
N VAL A 314 -10.59 9.04 23.90
CA VAL A 314 -11.46 8.28 23.00
C VAL A 314 -12.43 7.44 23.84
N ARG A 315 -13.73 7.53 23.54
CA ARG A 315 -14.74 6.71 24.21
C ARG A 315 -14.69 5.28 23.65
N ARG A 316 -14.69 4.27 24.54
CA ARG A 316 -14.72 2.87 24.11
C ARG A 316 -15.88 2.53 23.18
N ASP A 317 -17.07 3.10 23.40
CA ASP A 317 -18.26 2.80 22.58
C ASP A 317 -18.11 3.29 21.13
N ASP A 318 -17.16 4.20 20.86
CA ASP A 318 -16.86 4.70 19.53
C ASP A 318 -15.74 3.88 18.86
N VAL A 319 -15.34 2.73 19.41
CA VAL A 319 -14.21 1.92 18.95
C VAL A 319 -14.65 0.51 18.57
N HIS A 320 -14.15 0.03 17.44
CA HIS A 320 -14.09 -1.41 17.17
C HIS A 320 -12.64 -1.91 17.17
N TRP A 321 -12.45 -3.06 17.80
CA TRP A 321 -11.13 -3.60 18.08
C TRP A 321 -10.85 -4.83 17.21
N PHE A 322 -9.93 -4.68 16.26
CA PHE A 322 -9.31 -5.80 15.54
C PHE A 322 -8.38 -6.54 16.50
N ARG A 323 -8.96 -7.47 17.27
CA ARG A 323 -8.27 -8.25 18.29
C ARG A 323 -7.35 -9.30 17.68
N PHE A 324 -7.80 -9.94 16.60
CA PHE A 324 -7.03 -10.86 15.80
C PHE A 324 -7.11 -10.46 14.35
N TRP A 325 -5.96 -10.51 13.69
CA TRP A 325 -5.86 -10.37 12.26
C TRP A 325 -4.60 -11.13 11.82
N LEU A 326 -4.80 -12.32 11.27
CA LEU A 326 -3.71 -13.25 11.05
C LEU A 326 -3.88 -13.93 9.72
N SER A 327 -2.74 -14.25 9.15
CA SER A 327 -2.60 -14.96 7.90
C SER A 327 -1.88 -16.28 8.16
N ARG A 328 -2.02 -17.21 7.22
CA ARG A 328 -1.34 -18.51 7.25
C ARG A 328 0.19 -18.37 7.42
N ASP A 329 0.79 -17.29 6.92
CA ASP A 329 2.22 -16.98 7.03
C ASP A 329 2.66 -16.38 8.39
N GLY A 330 1.73 -15.88 9.20
CA GLY A 330 1.93 -15.55 10.61
C GLY A 330 2.60 -14.21 10.95
N SER A 331 3.27 -13.54 10.01
CA SER A 331 3.97 -12.27 10.33
C SER A 331 3.00 -11.09 10.53
N GLN A 332 3.44 -10.02 11.19
CA GLN A 332 2.64 -8.80 11.33
C GLN A 332 3.54 -7.56 11.21
N PRO A 333 3.62 -6.84 10.07
CA PRO A 333 2.82 -7.07 8.89
C PRO A 333 3.21 -8.31 8.09
N SER A 334 2.28 -8.87 7.33
CA SER A 334 2.55 -10.02 6.45
C SER A 334 2.17 -9.82 5.00
N ARG A 335 2.56 -10.79 4.17
CA ARG A 335 2.30 -10.73 2.74
C ARG A 335 0.81 -10.77 2.46
N SER A 336 0.08 -11.65 3.11
CA SER A 336 -1.37 -11.69 2.97
C SER A 336 -2.08 -10.53 3.66
N MET A 337 -1.37 -9.66 4.38
CA MET A 337 -1.99 -8.58 5.14
C MET A 337 -2.46 -7.41 4.28
N LEU A 338 -1.82 -7.16 3.13
CA LEU A 338 -2.35 -6.20 2.17
C LEU A 338 -3.70 -6.68 1.59
N SER A 339 -3.98 -7.99 1.64
CA SER A 339 -5.32 -8.55 1.31
C SER A 339 -6.32 -8.45 2.47
N LEU A 340 -5.84 -8.38 3.72
CA LEU A 340 -6.65 -8.16 4.92
C LEU A 340 -7.07 -6.69 5.07
N MET A 341 -6.25 -5.72 4.64
CA MET A 341 -6.59 -4.29 4.72
C MET A 341 -7.92 -3.93 4.02
N PRO A 342 -8.17 -4.33 2.75
CA PRO A 342 -9.48 -4.18 2.11
C PRO A 342 -10.63 -4.79 2.89
N SER A 343 -10.37 -5.92 3.53
CA SER A 343 -11.37 -6.62 4.34
C SER A 343 -11.65 -5.86 5.63
N GLY A 344 -10.62 -5.34 6.32
CA GLY A 344 -10.77 -4.50 7.50
C GLY A 344 -11.44 -3.15 7.22
N ALA A 345 -11.12 -2.54 6.08
CA ALA A 345 -11.78 -1.34 5.59
C ALA A 345 -13.26 -1.63 5.33
N ALA A 346 -13.59 -2.67 4.56
CA ALA A 346 -14.97 -3.09 4.28
C ALA A 346 -15.77 -3.45 5.54
N ILE A 347 -15.14 -4.11 6.52
CA ILE A 347 -15.76 -4.38 7.83
C ILE A 347 -16.09 -3.06 8.52
N SER A 348 -15.13 -2.14 8.59
CA SER A 348 -15.31 -0.83 9.20
C SER A 348 -16.38 0.03 8.50
N PHE A 349 -16.60 -0.16 7.20
CA PHE A 349 -17.58 0.59 6.41
C PHE A 349 -18.99 -0.03 6.43
N GLY A 350 -19.08 -1.35 6.35
CA GLY A 350 -20.34 -2.02 6.08
C GLY A 350 -21.13 -2.40 7.33
N HIS A 351 -20.55 -2.24 8.52
CA HIS A 351 -21.26 -2.42 9.79
C HIS A 351 -21.58 -1.05 10.40
N ALA A 352 -22.84 -0.64 10.31
CA ALA A 352 -23.33 0.64 10.85
C ALA A 352 -23.14 0.80 12.37
N ASP A 353 -22.91 -0.31 13.08
CA ASP A 353 -22.67 -0.35 14.52
C ASP A 353 -21.18 -0.30 14.90
N LEU A 354 -20.25 -0.34 13.94
CA LEU A 354 -18.83 -0.16 14.24
C LEU A 354 -18.52 1.33 14.42
N GLY A 355 -17.66 1.59 15.41
CA GLY A 355 -17.39 2.93 15.89
C GLY A 355 -16.57 3.80 14.92
N ARG A 356 -16.44 5.07 15.27
CA ARG A 356 -15.63 6.05 14.53
C ARG A 356 -14.14 5.68 14.50
N PHE A 357 -13.65 5.00 15.52
CA PHE A 357 -12.25 4.66 15.69
C PHE A 357 -12.05 3.16 15.54
N PHE A 358 -10.92 2.76 14.97
CA PHE A 358 -10.47 1.38 15.08
C PHE A 358 -9.27 1.29 16.02
N ALA A 359 -9.16 0.15 16.70
CA ALA A 359 -7.94 -0.28 17.36
C ALA A 359 -7.48 -1.59 16.73
N LEU A 360 -6.19 -1.73 16.44
CA LEU A 360 -5.59 -2.90 15.82
C LEU A 360 -4.47 -3.42 16.70
N THR A 361 -4.52 -4.71 17.04
CA THR A 361 -3.50 -5.34 17.89
C THR A 361 -2.45 -6.04 17.05
N SER A 362 -1.18 -5.72 17.28
CA SER A 362 -0.05 -6.43 16.71
C SER A 362 0.79 -7.09 17.80
N ALA A 363 1.24 -8.31 17.54
CA ALA A 363 2.25 -9.03 18.32
C ALA A 363 3.69 -8.70 17.88
N GLU A 364 3.82 -8.01 16.75
CA GLU A 364 5.08 -7.47 16.24
C GLU A 364 4.85 -5.96 16.05
N PRO A 365 5.02 -5.14 17.10
CA PRO A 365 4.64 -3.73 17.02
C PRO A 365 5.72 -2.87 16.32
N ASP A 366 6.98 -3.31 16.32
CA ASP A 366 8.08 -2.52 15.74
C ASP A 366 8.16 -2.65 14.21
N SER A 367 7.64 -3.76 13.66
CA SER A 367 7.55 -4.00 12.21
C SER A 367 6.54 -3.07 11.51
N TRP A 368 5.68 -2.38 12.26
CA TRP A 368 4.74 -1.36 11.77
C TRP A 368 5.38 0.01 11.59
N GLU A 369 6.54 0.27 12.20
CA GLU A 369 7.21 1.58 12.14
C GLU A 369 7.38 2.15 10.72
N PRO A 370 7.74 1.36 9.68
CA PRO A 370 7.90 1.89 8.33
C PRO A 370 6.60 2.38 7.71
N VAL A 371 5.47 1.81 8.10
CA VAL A 371 4.15 2.11 7.52
C VAL A 371 3.32 3.05 8.38
N LEU A 372 3.61 3.18 9.68
CA LEU A 372 2.90 4.08 10.58
C LEU A 372 2.74 5.51 10.04
N PRO A 373 3.76 6.16 9.46
CA PRO A 373 3.61 7.52 8.92
C PRO A 373 2.66 7.61 7.73
N LEU A 374 2.30 6.50 7.09
CA LEU A 374 1.38 6.44 5.95
C LEU A 374 -0.09 6.42 6.40
N PHE A 375 -0.36 5.78 7.53
CA PHE A 375 -1.68 5.69 8.11
C PHE A 375 -1.86 6.81 9.16
N PRO A 376 -3.03 7.46 9.27
CA PRO A 376 -3.31 8.44 10.34
C PRO A 376 -3.54 7.70 11.67
N MET A 377 -2.58 6.89 12.07
CA MET A 377 -2.63 6.06 13.27
C MET A 377 -1.62 6.50 14.31
N TRP A 378 -1.91 6.20 15.57
CA TRP A 378 -0.98 6.33 16.68
C TRP A 378 -0.81 4.98 17.39
N ARG A 379 0.40 4.75 17.92
CA ARG A 379 0.76 3.56 18.68
C ARG A 379 0.52 3.81 20.17
N GLY A 380 -0.22 2.91 20.81
CA GLY A 380 -0.36 2.84 22.26
C GLY A 380 0.86 2.21 22.96
N PRO A 381 0.90 2.21 24.29
CA PRO A 381 1.99 1.59 25.03
C PRO A 381 2.08 0.08 24.75
N ASN A 382 3.29 -0.47 24.84
CA ASN A 382 3.48 -1.92 24.72
C ASN A 382 2.85 -2.66 25.91
N VAL A 383 2.26 -3.81 25.62
CA VAL A 383 1.72 -4.75 26.60
C VAL A 383 2.48 -6.07 26.45
N GLU A 384 3.23 -6.45 27.47
CA GLU A 384 3.99 -7.71 27.47
C GLU A 384 3.09 -8.87 27.91
N LEU A 385 3.01 -9.91 27.08
CA LEU A 385 2.26 -11.13 27.36
C LEU A 385 3.05 -12.34 26.86
N GLU A 386 3.37 -13.28 27.77
CA GLU A 386 4.14 -14.50 27.45
C GLU A 386 5.48 -14.25 26.72
N ALA A 387 6.17 -13.15 27.07
CA ALA A 387 7.40 -12.67 26.41
C ALA A 387 7.24 -12.22 24.95
N VAL A 388 5.99 -11.99 24.52
CA VAL A 388 5.63 -11.31 23.29
C VAL A 388 5.14 -9.90 23.63
N GLY A 389 5.78 -8.89 23.05
CA GLY A 389 5.38 -7.49 23.20
C GLY A 389 4.28 -7.14 22.21
N TYR A 390 3.08 -6.88 22.72
CA TYR A 390 1.95 -6.41 21.91
C TYR A 390 1.89 -4.89 21.90
N ALA A 391 1.32 -4.30 20.85
CA ALA A 391 0.85 -2.91 20.90
C ALA A 391 -0.48 -2.74 20.18
N HIS A 392 -1.22 -1.72 20.60
CA HIS A 392 -2.45 -1.30 19.94
C HIS A 392 -2.16 -0.10 19.03
N PHE A 393 -2.58 -0.17 17.78
CA PHE A 393 -2.57 0.93 16.82
C PHE A 393 -3.98 1.47 16.65
N PHE A 394 -4.13 2.77 16.76
CA PHE A 394 -5.43 3.42 16.76
C PHE A 394 -5.54 4.35 15.57
N GLY A 395 -6.68 4.39 14.90
CA GLY A 395 -6.95 5.34 13.82
C GLY A 395 -8.34 5.96 13.94
N ASP A 396 -8.46 7.23 13.55
CA ASP A 396 -9.73 7.97 13.46
C ASP A 396 -10.24 7.94 12.02
N LEU A 397 -11.38 7.28 11.79
CA LEU A 397 -11.92 7.11 10.45
C LEU A 397 -12.66 8.36 9.92
N GLN A 398 -12.81 9.42 10.73
CA GLN A 398 -13.51 10.66 10.36
C GLN A 398 -12.61 11.90 10.32
N ARG A 399 -11.40 11.87 10.88
CA ARG A 399 -10.55 13.05 10.98
C ARG A 399 -9.57 13.14 9.82
N HIS A 400 -10.07 13.70 8.72
CA HIS A 400 -9.26 14.29 7.67
C HIS A 400 -9.67 15.74 7.52
N GLU A 401 -8.73 16.67 7.71
CA GLU A 401 -8.96 18.07 7.31
C GLU A 401 -8.81 18.12 5.79
N GLY A 402 -9.94 18.23 5.07
CA GLY A 402 -9.90 18.71 3.70
C GLY A 402 -9.26 20.11 3.66
N GLN A 403 -8.78 20.56 2.49
CA GLN A 403 -8.17 21.89 2.35
C GLN A 403 -9.09 23.04 2.80
N ASP A 404 -10.39 22.79 2.94
CA ASP A 404 -11.44 23.73 3.37
C ASP A 404 -12.00 23.47 4.79
N GLY A 405 -11.48 22.48 5.53
CA GLY A 405 -11.93 22.15 6.88
C GLY A 405 -13.28 21.40 6.96
N THR A 406 -13.79 20.86 5.86
CA THR A 406 -15.02 20.04 5.87
C THR A 406 -14.79 18.63 6.42
N ARG A 407 -15.82 18.06 7.07
CA ARG A 407 -15.84 16.65 7.53
C ARG A 407 -16.02 15.75 6.32
N VAL A 408 -15.03 14.89 6.06
CA VAL A 408 -15.02 14.00 4.90
C VAL A 408 -15.50 12.59 5.26
N ARG A 409 -15.98 11.81 4.28
CA ARG A 409 -16.51 10.45 4.50
C ARG A 409 -15.35 9.48 4.74
N VAL A 410 -15.68 8.31 5.28
CA VAL A 410 -14.73 7.24 5.63
C VAL A 410 -13.86 6.76 4.45
N GLY A 411 -14.37 6.90 3.21
CA GLY A 411 -13.61 6.61 1.99
C GLY A 411 -12.48 7.61 1.71
N ASP A 412 -12.64 8.85 2.14
CA ASP A 412 -11.64 9.90 1.97
C ASP A 412 -10.51 9.76 3.00
N ALA A 413 -10.76 9.07 4.12
CA ALA A 413 -9.75 8.80 5.14
C ALA A 413 -8.70 7.79 4.67
N TYR A 414 -9.18 6.66 4.15
CA TYR A 414 -8.32 5.71 3.48
C TYR A 414 -7.81 6.23 2.13
N GLY A 415 -8.56 7.12 1.49
CA GLY A 415 -8.10 7.84 0.32
C GLY A 415 -6.87 8.67 0.58
N ALA A 416 -6.84 9.43 1.66
CA ALA A 416 -5.67 10.17 2.09
C ALA A 416 -4.47 9.27 2.44
N VAL A 417 -4.70 8.04 2.95
CA VAL A 417 -3.63 7.05 3.17
C VAL A 417 -3.02 6.61 1.85
N LEU A 418 -3.87 6.22 0.90
CA LEU A 418 -3.41 5.78 -0.41
C LEU A 418 -2.79 6.94 -1.19
N GLU A 419 -3.37 8.14 -1.15
CA GLU A 419 -2.75 9.37 -1.64
C GLU A 419 -1.42 9.65 -0.96
N ARG A 420 -1.23 9.32 0.32
CA ARG A 420 0.05 9.52 1.04
C ARG A 420 1.09 8.44 0.68
N ILE A 421 0.64 7.23 0.38
CA ILE A 421 1.43 6.15 -0.21
C ILE A 421 1.85 6.50 -1.64
N LEU A 422 0.94 7.10 -2.42
CA LEU A 422 1.13 7.49 -3.81
C LEU A 422 1.86 8.81 -3.95
N ARG A 423 1.69 9.76 -3.01
CA ARG A 423 2.40 11.04 -2.96
C ARG A 423 3.86 10.66 -3.08
N PRO A 424 4.46 10.86 -4.27
CA PRO A 424 5.71 10.18 -4.56
C PRO A 424 6.73 10.61 -3.49
N GLN A 425 7.79 9.87 -3.17
CA GLN A 425 8.76 9.48 -4.20
C GLN A 425 8.93 10.55 -5.29
N ARG A 426 8.62 11.82 -4.96
CA ARG A 426 8.99 12.96 -5.75
C ARG A 426 10.47 12.73 -5.84
N HIS A 427 10.98 12.65 -7.04
CA HIS A 427 12.35 12.98 -7.30
C HIS A 427 12.56 14.49 -6.97
N GLU A 428 12.02 14.98 -5.84
CA GLU A 428 12.64 16.06 -5.13
C GLU A 428 13.94 15.44 -4.63
N PRO A 429 15.10 15.89 -5.14
CA PRO A 429 16.35 15.46 -4.58
C PRO A 429 16.27 15.63 -3.06
N PRO A 430 16.79 14.67 -2.27
CA PRO A 430 16.80 14.79 -0.81
C PRO A 430 17.21 16.22 -0.48
N MET A 431 16.35 16.92 0.26
CA MET A 431 16.54 18.35 0.54
C MET A 431 18.00 18.56 0.90
N SER A 432 18.73 19.31 0.07
CA SER A 432 20.16 19.46 0.28
C SER A 432 20.40 19.99 1.69
N ALA A 433 21.51 19.62 2.32
CA ALA A 433 21.85 20.11 3.66
C ALA A 433 21.78 21.65 3.73
N GLU A 434 22.10 22.33 2.63
CA GLU A 434 22.00 23.77 2.45
C GLU A 434 20.54 24.28 2.44
N ARG A 435 19.64 23.60 1.71
CA ARG A 435 18.22 23.95 1.66
C ARG A 435 17.53 23.69 3.00
N PHE A 436 17.89 22.61 3.69
CA PHE A 436 17.42 22.31 5.04
C PHE A 436 17.88 23.38 6.04
N GLU A 437 19.16 23.73 6.03
CA GLU A 437 19.69 24.76 6.91
C GLU A 437 19.05 26.13 6.64
N GLN A 438 18.76 26.44 5.38
CA GLN A 438 18.06 27.68 5.01
C GLN A 438 16.62 27.69 5.54
N ALA A 439 15.86 26.63 5.33
CA ALA A 439 14.49 26.51 5.82
C ALA A 439 14.43 26.56 7.35
N LEU A 440 15.40 25.94 8.04
CA LEU A 440 15.53 26.00 9.50
C LEU A 440 15.76 27.43 10.00
N ARG A 441 16.61 28.20 9.32
CA ARG A 441 16.86 29.61 9.68
C ARG A 441 15.63 30.49 9.45
N GLU A 442 14.88 30.24 8.38
CA GLU A 442 13.63 30.96 8.09
C GLU A 442 12.57 30.65 9.15
N ALA A 443 12.38 29.38 9.48
CA ALA A 443 11.47 28.96 10.54
C ALA A 443 11.83 29.55 11.92
N LEU A 444 13.12 29.62 12.27
CA LEU A 444 13.57 30.25 13.51
C LEU A 444 13.37 31.78 13.53
N LYS A 445 13.54 32.46 12.40
CA LYS A 445 13.31 33.91 12.32
C LYS A 445 11.84 34.26 12.52
N ASP A 446 10.95 33.44 11.99
CA ASP A 446 9.51 33.65 12.08
C ASP A 446 8.86 32.80 13.19
N LEU A 447 9.64 32.34 14.19
CA LEU A 447 9.20 31.41 15.24
C LEU A 447 7.93 31.85 15.98
N HIS A 448 7.73 33.16 16.15
CA HIS A 448 6.56 33.73 16.84
C HIS A 448 5.39 34.09 15.90
N ARG A 449 5.53 33.88 14.59
CA ARG A 449 4.52 34.17 13.56
C ARG A 449 3.95 32.87 13.01
N SER A 450 2.91 32.36 13.66
CA SER A 450 2.34 31.06 13.33
C SER A 450 1.89 30.88 11.87
N SER A 451 1.47 31.97 11.19
CA SER A 451 1.05 31.93 9.77
C SER A 451 2.20 31.93 8.76
N ALA A 452 3.46 32.07 9.21
CA ALA A 452 4.63 32.06 8.34
C ALA A 452 5.19 30.65 8.11
N HIS A 453 4.63 29.64 8.77
CA HIS A 453 5.06 28.25 8.67
C HIS A 453 4.16 27.40 7.77
N ASP A 454 3.08 27.97 7.24
CA ASP A 454 2.05 27.24 6.47
C ASP A 454 2.65 26.52 5.24
N ASP A 455 3.66 27.13 4.61
CA ASP A 455 4.38 26.56 3.45
C ASP A 455 5.81 26.08 3.79
N SER A 456 6.13 25.88 5.08
CA SER A 456 7.50 25.51 5.46
C SER A 456 7.87 24.12 4.94
N PRO A 457 8.96 23.97 4.17
CA PRO A 457 9.35 22.67 3.65
C PRO A 457 9.86 21.72 4.76
N LEU A 458 10.04 22.21 5.99
CA LEU A 458 10.37 21.40 7.16
C LEU A 458 9.20 20.54 7.64
N LEU A 459 7.95 20.94 7.38
CA LEU A 459 6.76 20.18 7.78
C LEU A 459 6.70 18.79 7.14
N ALA A 460 7.29 18.64 5.94
CA ALA A 460 7.39 17.35 5.26
C ALA A 460 8.49 16.45 5.84
N LEU A 461 9.51 17.03 6.49
CA LEU A 461 10.68 16.31 7.00
C LEU A 461 10.61 16.00 8.50
N LEU A 462 9.83 16.77 9.26
CA LEU A 462 9.70 16.67 10.71
C LEU A 462 8.28 16.21 11.04
N PRO A 463 7.99 14.89 11.03
CA PRO A 463 6.64 14.37 11.23
C PRO A 463 6.08 14.71 12.62
N ASP A 464 6.95 14.97 13.60
CA ASP A 464 6.60 15.42 14.95
C ASP A 464 5.97 16.83 14.96
N ALA A 465 6.13 17.61 13.88
CA ALA A 465 5.49 18.90 13.74
C ALA A 465 4.01 18.67 13.36
N SER A 466 3.11 18.79 14.34
CA SER A 466 1.65 18.75 14.14
C SER A 466 1.13 20.02 13.44
N GLY A 467 1.53 20.21 12.18
CA GLY A 467 1.21 21.38 11.37
C GLY A 467 2.05 22.64 11.69
N PRO A 468 1.72 23.79 11.08
CA PRO A 468 2.50 25.04 11.15
C PRO A 468 2.75 25.55 12.57
N ARG A 469 1.74 25.45 13.45
CA ARG A 469 1.87 25.77 14.88
C ARG A 469 2.71 24.73 15.63
N GLY A 470 2.59 23.46 15.26
CA GLY A 470 3.37 22.37 15.83
C GLY A 470 4.87 22.50 15.55
N LEU A 471 5.25 23.07 14.39
CA LEU A 471 6.65 23.30 14.04
C LEU A 471 7.35 24.25 15.01
N ALA A 472 6.72 25.38 15.35
CA ALA A 472 7.29 26.33 16.32
C ALA A 472 7.45 25.70 17.71
N THR A 473 6.43 24.97 18.18
CA THR A 473 6.48 24.24 19.46
C THR A 473 7.59 23.20 19.47
N LEU A 474 7.76 22.45 18.37
CA LEU A 474 8.81 21.44 18.23
C LEU A 474 10.21 22.08 18.30
N LEU A 475 10.44 23.19 17.56
CA LEU A 475 11.71 23.90 17.56
C LEU A 475 12.08 24.41 18.95
N ILE A 476 11.13 24.99 19.69
CA ILE A 476 11.35 25.44 21.08
C ILE A 476 11.72 24.25 21.97
N ALA A 477 10.95 23.15 21.90
CA ALA A 477 11.23 21.95 22.68
C ALA A 477 12.62 21.36 22.37
N ARG A 478 13.08 21.40 21.11
CA ARG A 478 14.43 20.95 20.75
C ARG A 478 15.52 21.86 21.32
N ILE A 479 15.30 23.17 21.32
CA ILE A 479 16.23 24.13 21.91
C ILE A 479 16.34 23.88 23.43
N ASP A 480 15.23 23.61 24.12
CA ASP A 480 15.23 23.27 25.53
C ASP A 480 15.97 21.96 25.84
N GLU A 481 15.84 20.94 24.98
CA GLU A 481 16.64 19.71 25.08
C GLU A 481 18.14 19.98 24.89
N MET A 482 18.51 20.85 23.94
CA MET A 482 19.91 21.24 23.74
C MET A 482 20.48 21.96 24.98
N LEU A 483 19.68 22.76 25.68
CA LEU A 483 20.07 23.42 26.93
C LEU A 483 20.29 22.43 28.08
N ALA A 484 19.43 21.41 28.16
CA ALA A 484 19.55 20.35 29.16
C ALA A 484 20.79 19.48 28.94
N ASN A 485 21.22 19.30 27.68
CA ASN A 485 22.36 18.44 27.33
C ASN A 485 23.71 19.17 27.44
N PRO A 486 24.66 18.71 28.28
CA PRO A 486 25.99 19.31 28.41
C PRO A 486 26.77 19.47 27.09
N ARG A 487 26.54 18.57 26.12
CA ARG A 487 27.20 18.60 24.80
C ARG A 487 26.73 19.76 23.92
N TYR A 488 25.48 20.19 24.08
CA TYR A 488 24.83 21.16 23.19
C TYR A 488 24.46 22.48 23.89
N ARG A 489 24.68 22.58 25.21
CA ARG A 489 24.26 23.69 26.06
C ARG A 489 24.60 25.06 25.51
N GLU A 490 25.87 25.30 25.14
CA GLU A 490 26.31 26.60 24.59
C GLU A 490 25.56 26.99 23.30
N SER A 491 25.19 26.00 22.48
CA SER A 491 24.43 26.26 21.25
C SER A 491 22.95 26.45 21.51
N GLY A 492 22.39 25.73 22.49
CA GLY A 492 21.03 25.97 23.00
C GLY A 492 20.87 27.40 23.57
N GLU A 493 21.85 27.88 24.34
CA GLU A 493 21.84 29.24 24.93
C GLU A 493 21.82 30.32 23.86
N VAL A 494 22.66 30.17 22.83
CA VAL A 494 22.72 31.11 21.70
C VAL A 494 21.40 31.15 20.93
N LEU A 495 20.77 29.99 20.68
CA LEU A 495 19.49 29.90 19.96
C LEU A 495 18.34 30.48 20.79
N ARG A 496 18.28 30.18 22.09
CA ARG A 496 17.24 30.68 22.99
C ARG A 496 17.25 32.21 23.06
N LEU A 497 18.40 32.81 23.33
CA LEU A 497 18.53 34.28 23.40
C LEU A 497 18.35 34.97 22.03
N THR A 498 18.60 34.27 20.93
CA THR A 498 18.45 34.86 19.59
C THR A 498 17.02 34.78 19.04
N TYR A 499 16.28 33.70 19.34
CA TYR A 499 15.00 33.40 18.68
C TYR A 499 13.81 33.17 19.62
N VAL A 500 14.03 32.66 20.83
CA VAL A 500 12.94 32.34 21.79
C VAL A 500 12.67 33.50 22.74
N GLU A 501 13.73 34.18 23.16
CA GLU A 501 13.70 35.39 23.98
C GLU A 501 14.36 36.54 23.21
N PRO A 502 13.81 36.96 22.06
CA PRO A 502 14.52 37.86 21.17
C PRO A 502 14.64 39.26 21.77
N GLU A 503 15.88 39.69 22.01
CA GLU A 503 16.22 41.10 22.12
C GLU A 503 16.11 41.77 20.73
N VAL A 504 15.82 43.08 20.71
CA VAL A 504 15.55 43.83 19.47
C VAL A 504 16.75 43.81 18.50
N LYS A 505 17.97 43.50 18.96
CA LYS A 505 19.20 43.43 18.14
C LYS A 505 20.12 42.28 18.56
N GLN A 506 20.64 41.53 17.58
CA GLN A 506 21.65 40.46 17.77
C GLN A 506 22.94 40.93 18.48
N LEU A 507 23.28 42.23 18.39
CA LEU A 507 24.41 42.80 19.11
C LEU A 507 24.22 42.76 20.63
N ALA A 508 22.99 42.96 21.11
CA ALA A 508 22.65 42.89 22.52
C ALA A 508 22.79 41.45 23.06
N VAL A 509 22.46 40.45 22.24
CA VAL A 509 22.68 39.03 22.58
C VAL A 509 24.18 38.72 22.73
N ALA A 510 25.03 39.28 21.87
CA ALA A 510 26.48 39.11 21.98
C ALA A 510 27.06 39.77 23.24
N GLU A 511 26.54 40.94 23.62
CA GLU A 511 26.90 41.64 24.87
C GLU A 511 26.46 40.86 26.10
N GLN A 512 25.23 40.32 26.11
CA GLN A 512 24.70 39.49 27.19
C GLN A 512 25.51 38.19 27.37
N LEU A 513 25.94 37.59 26.26
CA LEU A 513 26.83 36.42 26.27
C LEU A 513 28.30 36.76 26.58
N GLN A 514 28.64 38.04 26.75
CA GLN A 514 30.00 38.55 26.99
C GLN A 514 31.03 38.08 25.94
N ILE A 515 30.64 38.05 24.66
CA ILE A 515 31.50 37.62 23.55
C ILE A 515 31.57 38.66 22.44
N PRO A 516 32.68 38.72 21.67
CA PRO A 516 32.75 39.56 20.48
C PRO A 516 31.66 39.19 19.46
N PHE A 517 31.12 40.18 18.76
CA PHE A 517 30.05 39.97 17.78
C PHE A 517 30.44 38.98 16.64
N GLY A 518 31.71 38.97 16.23
CA GLY A 518 32.24 37.98 15.29
C GLY A 518 32.16 36.55 15.83
N THR A 519 32.45 36.37 17.12
CA THR A 519 32.34 35.08 17.84
C THR A 519 30.89 34.65 18.00
N TYR A 520 29.98 35.58 18.29
CA TYR A 520 28.53 35.33 18.29
C TYR A 520 28.06 34.78 16.94
N ARG A 521 28.40 35.43 15.82
CA ARG A 521 28.01 34.99 14.46
C ARG A 521 28.56 33.61 14.09
N TYR A 522 29.72 33.25 14.61
CA TYR A 522 30.28 31.90 14.46
C TYR A 522 29.51 30.88 15.29
N ARG A 523 29.26 31.19 16.57
CA ARG A 523 28.48 30.33 17.48
C ARG A 523 27.05 30.12 17.00
N LEU A 524 26.39 31.14 16.47
CA LEU A 524 25.04 31.05 15.92
C LEU A 524 25.00 30.11 14.69
N ARG A 525 25.98 30.19 13.79
CA ARG A 525 26.09 29.25 12.65
C ARG A 525 26.31 27.82 13.12
N LYS A 526 27.18 27.60 14.11
CA LYS A 526 27.38 26.29 14.74
C LYS A 526 26.09 25.78 15.37
N ALA A 527 25.34 26.65 16.04
CA ALA A 527 24.10 26.30 16.72
C ALA A 527 22.99 25.88 15.75
N HIS A 528 22.83 26.57 14.60
CA HIS A 528 21.90 26.11 13.55
C HIS A 528 22.22 24.70 13.06
N ARG A 529 23.50 24.41 12.81
CA ARG A 529 23.93 23.08 12.38
C ARG A 529 23.61 22.01 13.41
N GLN A 530 23.94 22.26 14.68
CA GLN A 530 23.70 21.30 15.77
C GLN A 530 22.21 21.11 16.07
N LEU A 531 21.39 22.15 15.96
CA LEU A 531 19.93 22.00 16.04
C LEU A 531 19.42 21.14 14.89
N GLY A 532 19.94 21.33 13.68
CA GLY A 532 19.66 20.46 12.53
C GLY A 532 20.01 18.99 12.79
N GLU A 533 21.18 18.73 13.39
CA GLU A 533 21.59 17.37 13.79
C GLU A 533 20.62 16.77 14.83
N VAL A 534 20.22 17.53 15.84
CA VAL A 534 19.27 17.08 16.89
C VAL A 534 17.89 16.79 16.31
N LEU A 535 17.43 17.61 15.36
CA LEU A 535 16.17 17.41 14.66
C LEU A 535 16.21 16.15 13.79
N LEU A 536 17.25 15.99 12.97
CA LEU A 536 17.39 14.87 12.04
C LEU A 536 17.70 13.54 12.71
N ALA A 537 18.35 13.54 13.88
CA ALA A 537 18.63 12.32 14.64
C ALA A 537 17.35 11.58 15.10
N ARG A 538 16.19 12.25 15.09
CA ARG A 538 14.88 11.65 15.40
C ARG A 538 14.00 11.46 14.16
N VAL A 539 14.47 11.87 12.98
CA VAL A 539 13.82 11.52 11.72
C VAL A 539 14.25 10.09 11.39
N PRO A 540 13.32 9.12 11.25
CA PRO A 540 13.69 7.76 10.90
C PRO A 540 14.37 7.76 9.52
N HIS A 541 15.67 7.50 9.49
CA HIS A 541 16.38 7.29 8.23
C HIS A 541 15.89 5.97 7.61
N PRO A 542 15.55 5.91 6.31
CA PRO A 542 15.51 4.63 5.62
C PRO A 542 16.90 4.02 5.74
N LYS A 543 17.00 2.84 6.36
CA LYS A 543 18.27 2.12 6.45
C LYS A 543 18.83 1.98 5.04
N ARG A 544 20.09 2.42 4.85
CA ARG A 544 20.89 2.09 3.66
C ARG A 544 20.72 0.59 3.37
N PRO A 545 20.49 0.16 2.12
CA PRO A 545 20.46 -1.26 1.81
C PRO A 545 21.77 -1.89 2.30
N LEU A 546 21.63 -2.96 3.08
CA LEU A 546 22.74 -3.83 3.46
C LEU A 546 23.45 -4.22 2.16
N ALA A 547 24.74 -3.92 2.06
CA ALA A 547 25.57 -4.41 0.98
C ALA A 547 25.49 -5.94 0.93
N PRO A 548 25.56 -6.57 -0.26
CA PRO A 548 25.57 -8.02 -0.36
C PRO A 548 26.74 -8.58 0.45
N LEU A 549 26.46 -9.61 1.25
CA LEU A 549 27.48 -10.43 1.88
C LEU A 549 28.21 -11.19 0.77
N ASP A 550 29.35 -10.66 0.34
CA ASP A 550 30.34 -11.40 -0.43
C ASP A 550 31.07 -12.40 0.48
N GLY A 551 31.11 -13.65 0.03
CA GLY A 551 32.27 -14.53 0.15
C GLY A 551 32.46 -15.33 1.45
N GLY A 552 32.05 -16.60 1.40
CA GLY A 552 32.43 -17.65 2.35
C GLY A 552 31.87 -19.00 1.95
#